data_AF-A0A5B7ULF2-F1
#
_entry.id   AF-A0A5B7ULF2-F1
#
_cell.length_a   1.000
_cell.length_b   1.000
_cell.length_c   1.000
_cell.angle_alpha   90.00
_cell.angle_beta   90.00
_cell.angle_gamma   90.00
#
_symmetry.space_group_name_H-M   'P 1'
#
loop_
_entity.id
_entity.type
_entity.pdbx_description
1 polymer ?
#
loop_
_entity_poly.entity_id
_entity_poly.type
_entity_poly.pdbx_seq_one_letter_code
_entity_poly.pdbx_strand_id
1 'polypeptide(L)'
;MNSFDTGATEKEIMRFLEARTKRSWEADVDLFASGGLSSLFAMELVVHLEKSFGVSVRGADLRLDNFRTVASMTALVGRLRAAADGGAGE
;
A
#
# COMPACT_ATOMS: atom_id res chain seq x y z
N MET A 1 -6.85 -19.82 8.26
CA MET A 1 -5.62 -19.05 8.56
C MET A 1 -5.26 -18.22 7.35
N ASN A 2 -5.65 -16.94 7.34
CA ASN A 2 -5.24 -16.04 6.28
C ASN A 2 -3.83 -15.54 6.62
N SER A 3 -2.77 -16.31 6.33
CA SER A 3 -1.40 -15.83 6.50
C SER A 3 -1.23 -14.54 5.70
N PHE A 4 -1.13 -13.41 6.40
CA PHE A 4 -0.76 -12.15 5.77
C PHE A 4 0.72 -12.26 5.43
N ASP A 5 1.03 -12.41 4.15
CA ASP A 5 2.40 -12.54 3.69
C ASP A 5 2.91 -11.17 3.25
N THR A 6 3.64 -10.51 4.15
CA THR A 6 4.24 -9.19 3.93
C THR A 6 5.08 -9.17 2.63
N GLY A 7 5.80 -10.26 2.34
CA GLY A 7 6.60 -10.37 1.13
C GLY A 7 5.76 -10.47 -0.16
N ALA A 8 4.59 -11.09 -0.10
CA ALA A 8 3.67 -11.11 -1.23
C ALA A 8 3.03 -9.74 -1.46
N THR A 9 2.60 -9.05 -0.40
CA THR A 9 2.04 -7.69 -0.49
C THR A 9 3.05 -6.71 -1.07
N GLU A 10 4.30 -6.73 -0.60
CA GLU A 10 5.36 -5.87 -1.11
C GLU A 10 5.58 -6.07 -2.62
N LYS A 11 5.68 -7.34 -3.06
CA LYS A 11 5.85 -7.67 -4.48
C LYS A 11 4.69 -7.22 -5.36
N GLU A 12 3.46 -7.34 -4.88
CA GLU A 12 2.27 -6.88 -5.59
C GLU A 12 2.32 -5.36 -5.83
N ILE A 13 2.66 -4.61 -4.77
CA ILE A 13 2.76 -3.15 -4.83
C ILE A 13 3.90 -2.73 -5.75
N MET A 14 5.08 -3.35 -5.63
CA MET A 14 6.22 -3.10 -6.53
C MET A 14 5.82 -3.35 -7.98
N ARG A 15 5.16 -4.47 -8.27
CA ARG A 15 4.73 -4.81 -9.63
C ARG A 15 3.75 -3.79 -10.20
N PHE A 16 2.82 -3.28 -9.39
CA PHE A 16 1.90 -2.22 -9.79
C PHE A 16 2.64 -0.91 -10.09
N LEU A 17 3.57 -0.51 -9.21
CA LEU A 17 4.41 0.67 -9.40
C LEU A 17 5.27 0.55 -10.65
N GLU A 18 5.92 -0.60 -10.87
CA GLU A 18 6.73 -0.90 -12.06
C GLU A 18 5.89 -0.83 -13.34
N ALA A 19 4.68 -1.39 -13.33
CA ALA A 19 3.80 -1.37 -14.48
C ALA A 19 3.40 0.07 -14.88
N ARG A 20 3.16 0.95 -13.89
CA ARG A 20 2.73 2.33 -14.13
C ARG A 20 3.90 3.26 -14.46
N THR A 21 4.99 3.18 -13.71
CA THR A 21 6.14 4.09 -13.79
C THR A 21 7.20 3.64 -14.79
N LYS A 22 7.12 2.39 -15.25
CA LYS A 22 8.14 1.74 -16.11
C LYS A 22 9.54 1.76 -15.49
N ARG A 23 9.64 1.79 -14.16
CA ARG A 23 10.89 1.73 -13.40
C ARG A 23 10.75 0.78 -12.23
N SER A 24 11.85 0.12 -11.88
CA SER A 24 11.97 -0.68 -10.67
C SER A 24 12.18 0.22 -9.45
N TRP A 25 11.51 -0.12 -8.34
CA TRP A 25 11.54 0.62 -7.10
C TRP A 25 11.96 -0.28 -5.95
N GLU A 26 12.79 0.24 -5.05
CA GLU A 26 13.13 -0.46 -3.81
C GLU A 26 12.11 -0.16 -2.71
N ALA A 27 12.02 -1.06 -1.73
CA ALA A 27 11.01 -0.96 -0.68
C ALA A 27 11.14 0.29 0.19
N ASP A 28 12.37 0.79 0.36
CA ASP A 28 12.73 1.93 1.19
C ASP A 28 12.80 3.26 0.41
N VAL A 29 12.63 3.21 -0.92
CA VAL A 29 12.73 4.41 -1.76
C VAL A 29 11.48 5.26 -1.63
N ASP A 30 11.71 6.56 -1.41
CA ASP A 30 10.69 7.59 -1.38
C ASP A 30 10.16 7.89 -2.79
N LEU A 31 8.98 7.38 -3.08
CA LEU A 31 8.34 7.48 -4.39
C LEU A 31 7.92 8.92 -4.72
N PHE A 32 7.58 9.72 -3.70
CA PHE A 32 7.18 11.10 -3.88
C PHE A 32 8.39 12.00 -4.11
N ALA A 33 9.46 11.85 -3.32
CA ALA A 33 10.70 12.61 -3.50
C ALA A 33 11.39 12.26 -4.82
N SER A 34 11.30 11.01 -5.27
CA SER A 34 11.86 10.56 -6.55
C SER A 34 11.06 11.02 -7.78
N GLY A 35 9.91 11.69 -7.57
CA GLY A 35 8.99 12.10 -8.64
C GLY A 35 8.25 10.94 -9.31
N GLY A 36 8.22 9.76 -8.68
CA GLY A 36 7.54 8.56 -9.17
C GLY A 36 6.03 8.56 -8.90
N LEU A 37 5.55 9.39 -7.97
CA LEU A 37 4.16 9.43 -7.53
C LEU A 37 3.56 10.84 -7.68
N SER A 38 2.53 10.95 -8.53
CA SER A 38 1.70 12.15 -8.67
C SER A 38 0.45 12.05 -7.80
N SER A 39 -0.17 13.16 -7.41
CA SER A 39 -1.37 13.18 -6.55
C SER A 39 -2.53 12.34 -7.10
N LEU A 40 -2.70 12.30 -8.43
CA LEU A 40 -3.70 11.45 -9.07
C LEU A 40 -3.35 9.96 -8.92
N PHE A 41 -2.08 9.63 -9.10
CA PHE A 41 -1.62 8.25 -9.00
C PHE A 41 -1.69 7.74 -7.56
N ALA A 42 -1.49 8.60 -6.56
CA ALA A 42 -1.69 8.27 -5.15
C ALA A 42 -3.14 7.80 -4.89
N MET A 43 -4.13 8.49 -5.47
CA MET A 43 -5.53 8.06 -5.37
C MET A 43 -5.80 6.72 -6.07
N GLU A 44 -5.24 6.52 -7.28
CA GLU A 44 -5.35 5.22 -7.98
C GLU A 44 -4.74 4.08 -7.16
N LEU A 45 -3.61 4.34 -6.52
CA LEU A 45 -2.89 3.39 -5.69
C LEU A 45 -3.67 3.04 -4.42
N VAL A 46 -4.27 4.02 -3.75
CA VAL A 46 -5.18 3.76 -2.61
C VAL A 46 -6.31 2.83 -3.04
N VAL A 47 -7.02 3.15 -4.12
CA VAL A 47 -8.12 2.30 -4.62
C VAL A 47 -7.64 0.90 -5.00
N HIS A 48 -6.44 0.79 -5.57
CA HIS A 48 -5.83 -0.49 -5.90
C HIS A 48 -5.55 -1.31 -4.63
N LEU A 49 -4.93 -0.71 -3.60
CA LEU A 49 -4.66 -1.39 -2.33
C LEU A 49 -5.96 -1.85 -1.66
N GLU A 50 -6.98 -0.98 -1.60
CA GLU A 50 -8.28 -1.32 -1.03
C GLU A 50 -8.94 -2.51 -1.75
N LYS A 51 -8.92 -2.51 -3.10
CA LYS A 51 -9.51 -3.59 -3.90
C LYS A 51 -8.70 -4.88 -3.87
N SER A 52 -7.38 -4.80 -3.96
CA SER A 52 -6.50 -5.98 -4.02
C SER A 52 -6.43 -6.71 -2.68
N PHE A 53 -6.45 -5.97 -1.57
CA PHE A 53 -6.28 -6.54 -0.23
C PHE A 53 -7.56 -6.55 0.62
N GLY A 54 -8.65 -5.97 0.12
CA GLY A 54 -9.92 -5.89 0.86
C GLY A 54 -9.85 -4.99 2.09
N VAL A 55 -8.97 -3.98 2.07
CA VAL A 55 -8.78 -3.04 3.19
C VAL A 55 -9.51 -1.73 2.94
N SER A 56 -9.72 -0.93 3.98
CA SER A 56 -10.25 0.44 3.85
C SER A 56 -9.24 1.45 4.36
N VAL A 57 -8.84 2.38 3.50
CA VAL A 57 -7.83 3.40 3.81
C VAL A 57 -8.54 4.74 4.04
N ARG A 58 -8.58 5.23 5.28
CA ARG A 58 -9.32 6.47 5.62
C ARG A 58 -8.63 7.29 6.71
N GLY A 59 -8.96 8.59 6.77
CA GLY A 59 -8.54 9.47 7.87
C GLY A 59 -7.02 9.50 8.08
N ALA A 60 -6.56 8.90 9.17
CA ALA A 60 -5.15 8.88 9.55
C ALA A 60 -4.28 7.97 8.64
N ASP A 61 -4.89 6.99 7.98
CA ASP A 61 -4.21 6.08 7.06
C ASP A 61 -3.87 6.77 5.74
N LEU A 62 -4.66 7.77 5.34
CA LEU A 62 -4.52 8.54 4.09
C LEU A 62 -3.38 9.58 4.13
N ARG A 63 -2.46 9.46 5.09
CA ARG A 63 -1.27 10.32 5.17
C ARG A 63 -0.22 9.88 4.17
N LEU A 64 0.40 10.87 3.51
CA LEU A 64 1.50 10.69 2.56
C LEU A 64 2.61 9.76 3.08
N ASP A 65 2.90 9.82 4.38
CA ASP A 65 3.91 9.00 5.06
C ASP A 65 3.65 7.49 4.88
N ASN A 66 2.38 7.06 4.91
CA ASN A 66 2.01 5.67 4.67
C ASN A 66 2.16 5.25 3.20
N PHE A 67 2.20 6.20 2.27
CA PHE A 67 2.35 5.95 0.83
C PHE A 67 3.72 6.32 0.30
N ARG A 68 4.62 6.74 1.18
CA ARG A 68 5.92 7.30 0.81
C ARG A 68 6.84 6.24 0.21
N THR A 69 6.81 5.05 0.80
CA THR A 69 7.64 3.90 0.44
C THR A 69 6.77 2.64 0.38
N VAL A 70 7.24 1.62 -0.34
CA VAL A 70 6.51 0.34 -0.42
C VAL A 70 6.48 -0.36 0.94
N ALA A 71 7.54 -0.20 1.74
CA ALA A 71 7.59 -0.73 3.10
C ALA A 71 6.46 -0.14 3.97
N SER A 72 6.24 1.18 3.92
CA SER A 72 5.14 1.83 4.64
C SER A 72 3.77 1.35 4.18
N MET A 73 3.57 1.19 2.87
CA MET A 73 2.31 0.68 2.32
C MET A 73 2.05 -0.76 2.77
N THR A 74 3.07 -1.60 2.73
CA THR A 74 2.98 -3.00 3.16
C THR A 74 2.61 -3.10 4.64
N ALA A 75 3.24 -2.27 5.48
CA ALA A 75 2.91 -2.16 6.90
C ALA A 75 1.48 -1.66 7.12
N LEU A 76 1.03 -0.66 6.34
CA LEU A 76 -0.33 -0.14 6.38
C LEU A 76 -1.36 -1.25 6.08
N VAL A 77 -1.20 -1.94 4.95
CA VAL A 77 -2.10 -3.02 4.53
C VAL A 77 -2.14 -4.11 5.60
N GLY A 78 -0.98 -4.49 6.17
CA GLY A 78 -0.92 -5.47 7.26
C GLY A 78 -1.73 -5.07 8.48
N ARG A 79 -1.61 -3.81 8.92
CA ARG A 79 -2.39 -3.27 10.04
C ARG A 79 -3.89 -3.23 9.75
N LEU A 80 -4.27 -2.74 8.57
CA LEU A 80 -5.68 -2.65 8.16
C LEU A 80 -6.32 -4.03 8.04
N ARG A 81 -5.58 -5.01 7.52
CA ARG A 81 -6.09 -6.38 7.36
C ARG A 81 -6.19 -7.11 8.70
N ALA A 82 -5.27 -6.86 9.63
CA ALA A 82 -5.37 -7.36 11.00
C ALA A 82 -6.56 -6.73 11.75
N ALA A 83 -6.81 -5.43 11.57
CA ALA A 83 -7.96 -4.75 12.14
C ALA A 83 -9.30 -5.25 11.54
N ALA A 84 -9.33 -5.54 10.24
CA ALA A 84 -10.51 -6.09 9.58
C ALA A 84 -10.84 -7.52 10.03
N ASP A 85 -9.82 -8.36 10.27
CA ASP A 85 -9.99 -9.73 10.75
C ASP A 85 -10.39 -9.78 12.24
N GLY A 86 -9.88 -8.84 13.05
CA GLY A 86 -10.19 -8.74 14.48
C GLY A 86 -11.38 -7.85 14.86
N GLY A 87 -11.97 -7.13 13.90
CA GLY A 87 -13.01 -6.11 14.12
C GLY A 87 -14.45 -6.59 13.97
N ALA A 88 -14.70 -7.88 13.74
CA ALA A 88 -16.04 -8.47 13.76
C ALA A 88 -16.39 -8.90 15.19
N GLY A 89 -16.65 -7.94 16.08
CA GLY A 89 -17.02 -8.24 17.46
C GLY A 89 -17.24 -7.01 18.33
N GLU A 90 -18.25 -6.21 18.02
CA GLU A 90 -18.97 -5.37 19.00
C GLU A 90 -20.48 -5.51 18.80
#